data_AF-A0A965I7X4-F1
#
_entry.id   AF-A0A965I7X4-F1
#
_cell.length_a   1.000
_cell.length_b   1.000
_cell.length_c   1.000
_cell.angle_alpha   90.00
_cell.angle_beta   90.00
_cell.angle_gamma   90.00
#
_symmetry.space_group_name_H-M   'P 1'
#
loop_
_entity.id
_entity.type
_entity.pdbx_description
1 polymer ?
#
loop_
_entity_poly.entity_id
_entity_poly.type
_entity_poly.pdbx_seq_one_letter_code
_entity_poly.pdbx_strand_id
1 'polypeptide(L)'
;TIVVPQEEINIEISNSFSNAFKQGYKKVILVQNNCPEFSKAELEEANEALDYNELTIGPSDDDAYYLIGMTANYPVLFEGINFQEDEVLTSC
;
A
#
# COMPACT_ATOMS: atom_id res chain seq x y z
N THR A 1 22.06 -7.94 10.74
CA THR A 1 20.77 -7.25 10.53
C THR A 1 21.02 -6.09 9.61
N ILE A 2 20.37 -6.07 8.44
CA ILE A 2 20.36 -4.90 7.57
C ILE A 2 19.18 -4.05 8.07
N VAL A 3 19.43 -2.83 8.50
CA VAL A 3 18.38 -1.87 8.84
C VAL A 3 18.21 -1.02 7.59
N VAL A 4 17.06 -1.13 6.93
CA VAL A 4 16.69 -0.27 5.80
C VAL A 4 15.98 0.96 6.38
N PRO A 5 16.42 2.19 6.08
CA PRO A 5 15.75 3.41 6.49
C PRO A 5 14.32 3.48 5.94
N GLN A 6 13.39 4.00 6.75
CA GLN A 6 11.98 4.21 6.38
C GLN A 6 11.79 5.06 5.12
N GLU A 7 12.59 6.12 5.01
CA GLU A 7 12.54 7.01 3.85
C GLU A 7 12.85 6.25 2.55
N GLU A 8 13.69 5.21 2.62
CA GLU A 8 14.01 4.37 1.46
C GLU A 8 12.80 3.53 1.04
N ILE A 9 12.01 3.00 2.00
CA ILE A 9 10.80 2.23 1.73
C ILE A 9 9.69 3.09 1.12
N ASN A 10 9.46 4.28 1.65
CA ASN A 10 8.45 5.20 1.11
C ASN A 10 8.78 5.60 -0.34
N ILE A 11 10.07 5.82 -0.63
CA ILE A 11 10.56 6.09 -1.98
C ILE A 11 10.34 4.88 -2.90
N GLU A 12 10.64 3.66 -2.45
CA GLU A 12 10.42 2.44 -3.22
C GLU A 12 8.94 2.18 -3.54
N ILE A 13 8.05 2.37 -2.55
CA ILE A 13 6.61 2.23 -2.74
C ILE A 13 6.10 3.27 -3.77
N SER A 14 6.47 4.54 -3.59
CA SER A 14 6.09 5.62 -4.51
C SER A 14 6.59 5.38 -5.94
N ASN A 15 7.85 4.92 -6.08
CA ASN A 15 8.42 4.57 -7.38
C ASN A 15 7.69 3.40 -8.05
N SER A 16 7.26 2.40 -7.27
CA SER A 16 6.52 1.24 -7.77
C SER A 16 5.18 1.66 -8.40
N PHE A 17 4.41 2.51 -7.69
CA PHE A 17 3.18 3.10 -8.25
C PHE A 17 3.47 3.92 -9.51
N SER A 18 4.45 4.84 -9.44
CA SER A 18 4.83 5.69 -10.57
C SER A 18 5.17 4.87 -11.82
N ASN A 19 5.94 3.80 -11.66
CA ASN A 19 6.34 2.92 -12.76
C ASN A 19 5.17 2.13 -13.33
N ALA A 20 4.25 1.65 -12.49
CA ALA A 20 3.07 0.94 -12.95
C ALA A 20 2.14 1.88 -13.74
N PHE A 21 1.87 3.09 -13.25
CA PHE A 21 1.04 4.04 -13.99
C PHE A 21 1.70 4.50 -15.30
N LYS A 22 3.02 4.68 -15.34
CA LYS A 22 3.77 4.95 -16.59
C LYS A 22 3.66 3.82 -17.62
N GLN A 23 3.44 2.58 -17.19
CA GLN A 23 3.21 1.43 -18.07
C GLN A 23 1.75 1.33 -18.56
N GLY A 24 0.86 2.21 -18.11
CA GLY A 24 -0.55 2.25 -18.54
C GLY A 24 -1.50 1.38 -17.70
N TYR A 25 -1.04 0.85 -16.55
CA TYR A 25 -1.94 0.19 -15.61
C TYR A 25 -2.92 1.20 -15.02
N LYS A 26 -4.20 0.82 -14.92
CA LYS A 26 -5.29 1.68 -14.42
C LYS A 26 -5.64 1.45 -12.94
N LYS A 27 -5.27 0.28 -12.43
CA LYS A 27 -5.38 -0.11 -11.03
C LYS A 27 -4.09 -0.79 -10.65
N VAL A 28 -3.49 -0.36 -9.55
CA VAL A 28 -2.24 -0.89 -9.04
C VAL A 28 -2.46 -1.21 -7.59
N ILE A 29 -2.18 -2.44 -7.19
CA ILE A 29 -2.26 -2.89 -5.80
C ILE A 29 -0.87 -3.36 -5.42
N LEU A 30 -0.31 -2.76 -4.38
CA LEU A 30 0.97 -3.12 -3.79
C LEU A 30 0.71 -3.87 -2.50
N VAL A 31 1.33 -5.04 -2.36
CA VAL A 31 1.25 -5.90 -1.18
C VAL A 31 2.64 -6.04 -0.56
N GLN A 32 2.79 -5.77 0.73
CA GLN A 32 4.05 -6.00 1.43
C GLN A 32 4.24 -7.49 1.74
N ASN A 33 5.42 -8.01 1.39
CA ASN A 33 5.77 -9.45 1.39
C ASN A 33 5.91 -10.08 2.78
N ASN A 34 5.64 -9.35 3.87
CA ASN A 34 5.73 -9.87 5.23
C ASN A 34 4.40 -10.39 5.78
N CYS A 35 3.32 -10.40 4.99
CA CYS A 35 2.03 -10.94 5.41
C CYS A 35 1.88 -12.41 4.94
N PRO A 36 2.04 -13.41 5.82
CA PRO A 36 1.94 -14.82 5.47
C PRO A 36 0.51 -15.28 5.13
N GLU A 37 -0.51 -14.46 5.41
CA GLU A 37 -1.93 -14.82 5.29
C GLU A 37 -2.72 -14.01 4.25
N PHE A 38 -2.05 -13.36 3.29
CA PHE A 38 -2.77 -12.68 2.21
C PHE A 38 -3.57 -13.68 1.36
N SER A 39 -4.88 -13.59 1.44
CA SER A 39 -5.82 -14.44 0.72
C SER A 39 -6.17 -13.85 -0.65
N LYS A 40 -6.52 -14.72 -1.60
CA LYS A 40 -7.04 -14.30 -2.90
C LYS A 40 -8.30 -13.42 -2.77
N ALA A 41 -9.09 -13.65 -1.72
CA ALA A 41 -10.31 -12.91 -1.46
C ALA A 41 -10.03 -11.44 -1.13
N GLU A 42 -9.01 -11.16 -0.31
CA GLU A 42 -8.63 -9.78 0.03
C GLU A 42 -8.10 -9.00 -1.19
N LEU A 43 -7.39 -9.67 -2.11
CA LEU A 43 -6.99 -9.05 -3.38
C LEU A 43 -8.20 -8.69 -4.25
N GLU A 44 -9.17 -9.59 -4.33
CA GLU A 44 -10.40 -9.39 -5.10
C GLU A 44 -11.21 -8.24 -4.52
N GLU A 45 -11.39 -8.19 -3.20
CA GLU A 45 -12.08 -7.10 -2.50
C GLU A 45 -11.39 -5.76 -2.72
N ALA A 46 -10.06 -5.69 -2.58
CA ALA A 46 -9.30 -4.48 -2.85
C ALA A 46 -9.45 -4.01 -4.30
N ASN A 47 -9.44 -4.94 -5.25
CA ASN A 47 -9.61 -4.62 -6.67
C ASN A 47 -11.04 -4.12 -6.98
N GLU A 48 -12.06 -4.74 -6.40
CA GLU A 48 -13.46 -4.31 -6.51
C GLU A 48 -13.68 -2.93 -5.86
N ALA A 49 -13.05 -2.67 -4.71
CA ALA A 49 -13.11 -1.36 -4.06
C ALA A 49 -12.60 -0.23 -4.97
N LEU A 50 -11.57 -0.52 -5.79
CA LEU A 50 -11.02 0.42 -6.77
C LEU A 50 -11.91 0.63 -8.01
N ASP A 51 -13.03 -0.10 -8.17
CA ASP A 51 -14.05 0.26 -9.19
C ASP A 51 -14.82 1.53 -8.79
N TYR A 52 -14.88 1.83 -7.50
CA TYR A 52 -15.68 2.91 -6.94
C TYR A 52 -14.85 3.98 -6.22
N ASN A 53 -13.59 3.67 -5.89
CA ASN A 53 -12.70 4.54 -5.11
C ASN A 53 -11.35 4.73 -5.82
N GLU A 54 -10.67 5.83 -5.51
CA GLU A 54 -9.33 6.14 -6.05
C GLU A 54 -8.19 5.53 -5.23
N LEU A 55 -8.48 5.19 -3.97
CA LEU A 55 -7.55 4.65 -2.98
C LEU A 55 -8.25 3.57 -2.17
N THR A 56 -7.56 2.47 -1.91
CA THR A 56 -7.95 1.46 -0.91
C THR A 56 -6.74 1.11 -0.06
N ILE A 57 -6.97 0.84 1.22
CA ILE A 57 -5.95 0.44 2.19
C ILE A 57 -6.51 -0.75 2.98
N GLY A 58 -5.78 -1.86 2.99
CA GLY A 58 -6.16 -3.07 3.73
C GLY A 58 -5.52 -3.10 5.13
N PRO A 59 -6.26 -3.46 6.19
CA PRO A 59 -5.72 -3.58 7.54
C PRO A 59 -4.81 -4.81 7.66
N SER A 60 -3.69 -4.72 8.39
CA SER A 60 -2.97 -5.89 8.91
C SER A 60 -3.52 -6.27 10.28
N ASP A 61 -3.49 -7.57 10.60
CA ASP A 61 -3.78 -8.08 11.95
C ASP A 61 -2.83 -7.50 13.02
N ASP A 62 -1.69 -6.95 12.59
CA ASP A 62 -0.66 -6.30 13.42
C ASP A 62 -0.64 -4.77 13.27
N ASP A 63 -1.76 -4.10 12.97
CA ASP A 63 -1.88 -2.62 12.87
C ASP A 63 -1.00 -1.91 11.82
N ALA A 64 -0.19 -2.66 11.04
CA ALA A 64 0.47 -2.18 9.84
C ALA A 64 -0.47 -2.19 8.61
N TYR A 65 -0.11 -1.55 7.50
CA TYR A 65 -0.83 -1.72 6.23
C TYR A 65 -0.06 -2.68 5.32
N TYR A 66 -0.64 -3.86 5.06
CA TYR A 66 -0.03 -4.79 4.11
C TYR A 66 -0.47 -4.54 2.66
N LEU A 67 -1.56 -3.82 2.42
CA LEU A 67 -2.13 -3.59 1.09
C LEU A 67 -2.45 -2.11 0.85
N ILE A 68 -1.96 -1.57 -0.26
CA ILE A 68 -2.31 -0.24 -0.77
C ILE A 68 -2.70 -0.38 -2.22
N GLY A 69 -3.90 0.08 -2.58
CA GLY A 69 -4.38 0.10 -3.96
C GLY A 69 -4.71 1.51 -4.43
N MET A 70 -4.33 1.85 -5.67
CA MET A 70 -4.59 3.17 -6.25
C MET A 70 -5.03 3.06 -7.71
N THR A 71 -5.86 4.02 -8.16
CA THR A 71 -6.22 4.18 -9.59
C THR A 71 -5.41 5.27 -10.30
N ALA A 72 -4.69 6.11 -9.54
CA ALA A 72 -3.78 7.12 -10.05
C ALA A 72 -2.56 7.26 -9.13
N ASN A 73 -1.51 7.94 -9.62
CA ASN A 73 -0.29 8.15 -8.85
C ASN A 73 -0.46 9.31 -7.87
N TYR A 74 -0.45 9.01 -6.56
CA TYR A 74 -0.54 10.01 -5.49
C TYR A 74 0.75 10.02 -4.63
N PRO A 75 1.86 10.58 -5.13
CA PRO A 75 3.15 10.54 -4.43
C PRO A 75 3.12 11.23 -3.06
N VAL A 76 2.26 12.24 -2.89
CA VAL A 76 2.05 12.97 -1.64
C VAL A 76 1.57 12.04 -0.51
N LEU A 77 0.92 10.91 -0.82
CA LEU A 77 0.51 9.93 0.20
C LEU A 77 1.70 9.26 0.89
N PHE A 78 2.91 9.34 0.33
CA PHE A 78 4.11 8.74 0.95
C PHE A 78 5.01 9.79 1.62
N GLU A 79 4.62 11.07 1.56
CA GLU A 79 5.32 12.15 2.24
C GLU A 79 4.88 12.21 3.70
N GLY A 80 5.78 11.82 4.62
CA GLY A 80 5.55 11.93 6.06
C GLY A 80 4.67 10.85 6.70
N ILE A 81 4.27 9.79 5.95
CA ILE A 81 3.61 8.61 6.53
C ILE A 81 4.67 7.61 7.00
N ASN A 82 4.50 7.08 8.22
CA ASN A 82 5.38 6.06 8.79
C ASN A 82 4.78 4.66 8.57
N PHE A 83 5.26 3.93 7.56
CA PHE A 83 4.70 2.62 7.17
C PHE A 83 5.27 1.42 7.96
N GLN A 84 6.20 1.59 8.92
CA GLN A 84 6.58 0.50 9.86
C GLN A 84 6.23 0.76 11.34
N GLU A 85 5.48 1.80 11.70
CA GLU A 85 4.99 1.90 13.08
C GLU A 85 3.63 1.23 13.20
N ASP A 86 3.48 0.34 14.20
CA ASP A 86 2.25 -0.29 14.71
C ASP A 86 1.19 0.75 15.18
N GLU A 87 1.29 2.00 14.74
CA GLU A 87 0.55 3.14 15.26
C GLU A 87 -0.15 3.91 14.13
N VAL A 88 -0.68 3.19 13.13
CA VAL A 88 -1.57 3.82 12.14
C VAL A 88 -3.03 3.63 12.53
N LEU A 89 -3.51 4.60 13.31
CA LEU A 89 -4.92 4.94 13.54
C LEU A 89 -5.76 3.96 14.38
N THR A 90 -5.45 3.85 15.67
CA THR A 90 -6.47 3.51 16.67
C THR A 90 -7.40 4.71 16.89
N SER A 91 -8.52 4.75 16.16
CA SER A 91 -9.69 5.51 16.60
C SER A 91 -10.99 4.73 16.33
N CYS A 92 -11.28 3.75 17.18
CA CYS A 92 -12.51 3.61 17.98
C CYS A 92 -12.48 2.31 18.79
#